data_AF-A0A7W1G9P2-F1
#
_entry.id   AF-A0A7W1G9P2-F1
#
_cell.length_a   1.000
_cell.length_b   1.000
_cell.length_c   1.000
_cell.angle_alpha   90.00
_cell.angle_beta   90.00
_cell.angle_gamma   90.00
#
_symmetry.space_group_name_H-M   'P 1'
#
loop_
_entity.id
_entity.type
_entity.pdbx_description
1 polymer ?
#
loop_
_entity_poly.entity_id
_entity_poly.type
_entity_poly.pdbx_seq_one_letter_code
_entity_poly.pdbx_strand_id
1 'polypeptide(L)'
;MSYKYDALGRRIEQSASGGWLRFTYDGADVVVDRAGYGAQTLVTTEYTNGLGVDNKLAQRTSVTGTGGSVTLYYVADHQGSTRALVNAAGNVVERQEYDSFGNSTGSLLSRYGYTGREPVSTCGGLFCRARCH
;
A
#
# COMPACT_ATOMS: atom_id res chain seq x y z
N MET A 1 -1.02 -15.21 12.47
CA MET A 1 -0.53 -14.41 11.34
C MET A 1 0.80 -15.00 10.89
N SER A 2 0.99 -15.26 9.60
CA SER A 2 2.26 -15.75 9.04
C SER A 2 2.73 -14.85 7.89
N TYR A 3 4.04 -14.84 7.65
CA TYR A 3 4.67 -14.00 6.63
C TYR A 3 5.61 -14.85 5.77
N LYS A 4 5.72 -14.51 4.49
CA LYS A 4 6.73 -15.09 3.58
C LYS A 4 7.57 -13.98 2.97
N TYR A 5 8.81 -14.32 2.65
CA TYR A 5 9.80 -13.39 2.14
C TYR A 5 10.48 -13.96 0.90
N ASP A 6 10.96 -13.08 0.02
CA ASP A 6 11.83 -13.47 -1.08
C ASP A 6 13.31 -13.56 -0.67
N ALA A 7 14.18 -13.93 -1.62
CA ALA A 7 15.62 -14.07 -1.38
C ALA A 7 16.33 -12.74 -1.03
N LEU A 8 15.71 -11.59 -1.31
CA LEU A 8 16.19 -10.26 -0.94
C LEU A 8 15.63 -9.82 0.43
N GLY A 9 14.91 -10.71 1.11
CA GLY A 9 14.29 -10.47 2.40
C GLY A 9 12.99 -9.68 2.34
N ARG A 10 12.46 -9.31 1.16
CA ARG A 10 11.22 -8.51 1.03
C ARG A 10 10.00 -9.37 1.32
N ARG A 11 9.02 -8.83 2.06
CA ARG A 11 7.77 -9.54 2.36
C ARG A 11 6.95 -9.73 1.09
N ILE A 12 6.63 -10.96 0.73
CA ILE A 12 5.83 -11.29 -0.48
C ILE A 12 4.43 -11.80 -0.15
N GLU A 13 4.18 -12.18 1.10
CA GLU A 13 2.86 -12.63 1.57
C GLU A 13 2.68 -12.34 3.06
N GLN A 14 1.46 -11.96 3.44
CA GLN A 14 0.93 -12.07 4.80
C GLN A 14 -0.36 -12.88 4.80
N SER A 15 -0.54 -13.73 5.81
CA SER A 15 -1.69 -14.64 5.87
C SER A 15 -2.25 -14.74 7.30
N ALA A 16 -3.58 -14.67 7.43
CA ALA A 16 -4.31 -14.89 8.67
C ALA A 16 -5.69 -15.51 8.41
N SER A 17 -6.07 -16.50 9.22
CA SER A 17 -7.41 -17.08 9.25
C SER A 17 -7.96 -17.49 7.87
N GLY A 18 -7.10 -18.03 7.00
CA GLY A 18 -7.44 -18.46 5.63
C GLY A 18 -7.40 -17.35 4.57
N GLY A 19 -7.35 -16.08 4.99
CA GLY A 19 -7.10 -14.93 4.13
C GLY A 19 -5.61 -14.69 3.92
N TRP A 20 -5.28 -14.12 2.77
CA TRP A 20 -3.91 -13.75 2.42
C TRP A 20 -3.86 -12.43 1.66
N LEU A 21 -2.74 -11.71 1.78
CA LEU A 21 -2.36 -10.57 0.97
C LEU A 21 -0.96 -10.81 0.42
N ARG A 22 -0.82 -10.81 -0.91
CA ARG A 22 0.41 -11.07 -1.64
C ARG A 22 0.89 -9.83 -2.38
N PHE A 23 2.20 -9.69 -2.47
CA PHE A 23 2.86 -8.50 -3.01
C PHE A 23 3.74 -8.86 -4.20
N THR A 24 3.58 -8.12 -5.31
CA THR A 24 4.42 -8.24 -6.50
C THR A 24 5.28 -6.99 -6.64
N TYR A 25 6.59 -7.16 -6.66
CA TYR A 25 7.54 -6.05 -6.69
C TYR A 25 8.11 -5.83 -8.10
N ASP A 26 8.33 -4.55 -8.44
CA ASP A 26 9.23 -4.11 -9.48
C ASP A 26 10.34 -3.26 -8.85
N GLY A 27 11.59 -3.72 -8.95
CA GLY A 27 12.71 -3.13 -8.22
C GLY A 27 12.45 -3.00 -6.72
N ALA A 28 12.43 -1.79 -6.19
CA ALA A 28 12.15 -1.53 -4.79
C ALA A 28 10.64 -1.41 -4.49
N ASP A 29 9.79 -1.17 -5.47
CA ASP A 29 8.40 -0.79 -5.24
C ASP A 29 7.44 -1.95 -5.48
N VAL A 30 6.34 -1.99 -4.71
CA VAL A 30 5.25 -2.91 -5.03
C VAL A 30 4.42 -2.29 -6.15
N VAL A 31 4.14 -3.10 -7.16
CA VAL A 31 3.31 -2.76 -8.31
C VAL A 31 1.94 -3.43 -8.26
N VAL A 32 1.80 -4.55 -7.55
CA VAL A 32 0.51 -5.23 -7.39
C VAL A 32 0.37 -5.85 -6.00
N ASP A 33 -0.78 -5.58 -5.39
CA ASP A 33 -1.31 -6.30 -4.25
C ASP A 33 -2.44 -7.24 -4.69
N ARG A 34 -2.45 -8.45 -4.16
CA ARG A 34 -3.57 -9.40 -4.34
C ARG A 34 -4.04 -9.86 -2.98
N ALA A 35 -5.32 -9.62 -2.68
CA ALA A 35 -5.97 -10.15 -1.50
C ALA A 35 -6.91 -11.30 -1.89
N GLY A 36 -6.95 -12.34 -1.08
CA GLY A 36 -7.73 -13.52 -1.38
C GLY A 36 -8.02 -14.39 -0.17
N TYR A 37 -8.78 -15.46 -0.43
CA TYR A 37 -9.14 -16.48 0.55
C TYR A 37 -9.01 -17.86 -0.09
N GLY A 38 -8.36 -18.79 0.61
CA GLY A 38 -8.04 -20.10 0.04
C GLY A 38 -7.25 -19.98 -1.27
N ALA A 39 -7.74 -20.61 -2.35
CA ALA A 39 -7.11 -20.53 -3.67
C ALA A 39 -7.56 -19.33 -4.53
N GLN A 40 -8.53 -18.53 -4.06
CA GLN A 40 -9.18 -17.50 -4.86
C GLN A 40 -8.58 -16.12 -4.62
N THR A 41 -8.35 -15.37 -5.69
CA THR A 41 -8.07 -13.92 -5.61
C THR A 41 -9.39 -13.17 -5.62
N LEU A 42 -9.61 -12.31 -4.63
CA LEU A 42 -10.85 -11.54 -4.47
C LEU A 42 -10.66 -10.08 -4.85
N VAL A 43 -9.50 -9.51 -4.53
CA VAL A 43 -9.17 -8.11 -4.81
C VAL A 43 -7.78 -8.04 -5.40
N THR A 44 -7.62 -7.24 -6.45
CA THR A 44 -6.33 -6.86 -7.02
C THR A 44 -6.21 -5.35 -6.96
N THR A 45 -5.13 -4.85 -6.37
CA THR A 45 -4.78 -3.42 -6.37
C THR A 45 -3.49 -3.23 -7.13
N GLU A 46 -3.54 -2.50 -8.24
CA GLU A 46 -2.40 -2.17 -9.09
C GLU A 46 -1.92 -0.76 -8.79
N TYR A 47 -0.61 -0.57 -8.67
CA TYR A 47 0.00 0.71 -8.35
C TYR A 47 0.78 1.27 -9.53
N THR A 48 0.51 2.53 -9.86
CA THR A 48 1.32 3.31 -10.79
C THR A 48 2.36 4.08 -9.99
N ASN A 49 3.62 3.72 -10.17
CA ASN A 49 4.76 4.36 -9.51
C ASN A 49 5.38 5.44 -10.42
N GLY A 50 5.87 6.52 -9.81
CA GLY A 50 6.71 7.51 -10.49
C GLY A 50 8.16 7.05 -10.61
N LEU A 51 9.02 7.92 -11.12
CA LEU A 51 10.44 7.62 -11.37
C LEU A 51 11.30 7.54 -10.09
N GLY A 52 10.79 8.04 -8.96
CA GLY A 52 11.47 8.02 -7.67
C GLY A 52 11.00 6.87 -6.79
N VAL A 53 11.85 6.46 -5.85
CA VAL A 53 11.48 5.48 -4.81
C VAL A 53 10.34 6.04 -3.96
N ASP A 54 9.40 5.18 -3.57
CA ASP A 54 8.24 5.54 -2.73
C ASP A 54 7.31 6.60 -3.36
N ASN A 55 7.43 6.84 -4.68
CA ASN A 55 6.57 7.79 -5.40
C ASN A 55 5.33 7.09 -5.97
N LYS A 56 4.23 7.12 -5.23
CA LYS A 56 2.94 6.54 -5.67
C LYS A 56 2.11 7.62 -6.39
N LEU A 57 1.69 7.35 -7.63
CA LEU A 57 0.90 8.28 -8.44
C LEU A 57 -0.59 7.93 -8.42
N ALA A 58 -0.90 6.64 -8.59
CA ALA A 58 -2.27 6.15 -8.56
C ALA A 58 -2.33 4.70 -8.07
N GLN A 59 -3.51 4.31 -7.59
CA GLN A 59 -3.88 2.92 -7.38
C GLN A 59 -5.18 2.60 -8.09
N ARG A 60 -5.26 1.41 -8.68
CA ARG A 60 -6.47 0.88 -9.30
C ARG A 60 -6.85 -0.42 -8.60
N THR A 61 -8.01 -0.44 -7.98
CA THR A 61 -8.54 -1.60 -7.24
C THR A 61 -9.67 -2.25 -8.02
N SER A 62 -9.53 -3.54 -8.30
CA SER A 62 -10.52 -4.39 -8.95
C SER A 62 -10.97 -5.51 -8.02
N VAL A 63 -12.27 -5.80 -8.03
CA VAL A 63 -12.86 -6.92 -7.27
C VAL A 63 -13.27 -8.00 -8.26
N THR A 64 -12.85 -9.24 -8.00
CA THR A 64 -13.17 -10.38 -8.87
C THR A 64 -14.70 -10.53 -8.99
N GLY A 65 -15.19 -10.68 -10.21
CA GLY A 65 -16.62 -10.91 -10.50
C GLY A 65 -17.48 -9.64 -10.61
N THR A 66 -16.96 -8.44 -10.33
CA THR A 66 -17.75 -7.19 -10.48
C THR A 66 -17.61 -6.53 -11.85
N GLY A 67 -16.56 -6.87 -12.61
CA GLY A 67 -16.24 -6.24 -13.91
C GLY A 67 -15.79 -4.78 -13.82
N GLY A 68 -15.77 -4.19 -12.63
CA GLY A 68 -15.43 -2.80 -12.37
C GLY A 68 -14.08 -2.62 -11.68
N SER A 69 -13.62 -1.37 -11.66
CA SER A 69 -12.43 -0.96 -10.92
C SER A 69 -12.58 0.46 -10.40
N VAL A 70 -12.05 0.73 -9.21
CA VAL A 70 -11.95 2.07 -8.65
C VAL A 70 -10.51 2.55 -8.78
N THR A 71 -10.32 3.76 -9.33
CA THR A 71 -8.99 4.40 -9.40
C THR A 71 -8.93 5.57 -8.46
N LEU A 72 -7.87 5.62 -7.64
CA LEU A 72 -7.56 6.71 -6.73
C LEU A 72 -6.17 7.28 -7.06
N TYR A 73 -6.06 8.59 -6.99
CA TYR A 73 -4.83 9.34 -7.24
C TYR A 73 -4.28 9.88 -5.91
N TYR A 74 -2.97 9.74 -5.73
CA TYR A 74 -2.29 10.21 -4.53
C TYR A 74 -1.97 11.70 -4.65
N VAL A 75 -2.35 12.46 -3.64
CA VAL A 75 -1.93 13.85 -3.48
C VAL A 75 -0.90 13.89 -2.35
N ALA A 76 0.37 14.00 -2.72
CA ALA A 76 1.48 14.03 -1.78
C ALA A 76 1.90 15.46 -1.42
N ASP A 77 2.45 15.64 -0.23
CA ASP A 77 3.18 16.86 0.13
C ASP A 77 4.63 16.85 -0.38
N HIS A 78 5.37 17.92 -0.11
CA HIS A 78 6.77 18.07 -0.53
C HIS A 78 7.72 17.00 0.02
N GLN A 79 7.34 16.28 1.08
CA GLN A 79 8.12 15.18 1.66
C GLN A 79 7.67 13.81 1.11
N GLY A 80 6.72 13.80 0.17
CA GLY A 80 6.16 12.58 -0.40
C GLY A 80 5.07 11.94 0.46
N SER A 81 4.59 12.58 1.54
CA SER A 81 3.53 12.02 2.38
C SER A 81 2.17 12.21 1.73
N THR A 82 1.38 11.14 1.62
CA THR A 82 0.01 11.20 1.09
C THR A 82 -0.89 12.06 1.98
N ARG A 83 -1.32 13.23 1.52
CA ARG A 83 -2.26 14.10 2.24
C ARG A 83 -3.71 13.87 1.85
N ALA A 84 -3.96 13.39 0.63
CA ALA A 84 -5.29 13.05 0.18
C ALA A 84 -5.30 11.96 -0.90
N LEU A 85 -6.44 11.29 -1.00
CA LEU A 85 -6.78 10.44 -2.14
C LEU A 85 -7.94 11.09 -2.91
N VAL A 86 -7.78 11.14 -4.23
CA VAL A 86 -8.75 11.77 -5.14
C VAL A 86 -9.26 10.72 -6.11
N ASN A 87 -10.57 10.70 -6.39
CA ASN A 87 -11.14 9.79 -7.38
C ASN A 87 -11.01 10.32 -8.82
N ALA A 88 -11.38 9.51 -9.81
CA ALA A 88 -11.31 9.90 -11.22
C ALA A 88 -12.15 11.13 -11.61
N ALA A 89 -13.11 11.54 -10.77
CA ALA A 89 -13.91 12.76 -10.98
C ALA A 89 -13.27 14.00 -10.32
N GLY A 90 -12.09 13.89 -9.71
CA GLY A 90 -11.43 14.99 -9.02
C GLY A 90 -11.93 15.25 -7.59
N ASN A 91 -12.81 14.39 -7.05
CA ASN A 91 -13.31 14.54 -5.68
C ASN A 91 -12.35 13.90 -4.69
N VAL A 92 -12.05 14.61 -3.60
CA VAL A 92 -11.30 14.07 -2.47
C VAL A 92 -12.17 13.05 -1.74
N VAL A 93 -11.69 11.80 -1.66
CA VAL A 93 -12.40 10.69 -0.99
C VAL A 93 -11.81 10.34 0.37
N GLU A 94 -10.57 10.74 0.63
CA GLU A 94 -9.92 10.59 1.93
C GLU A 94 -8.89 11.70 2.12
N ARG A 95 -8.72 12.17 3.36
CA ARG A 95 -7.64 13.05 3.78
C ARG A 95 -6.88 12.40 4.93
N GLN A 96 -5.56 12.56 4.92
CA GLN A 96 -4.70 12.09 5.99
C GLN A 96 -3.94 13.26 6.60
N GLU A 97 -3.97 13.31 7.93
CA GLU A 97 -3.19 14.24 8.72
C GLU A 97 -2.09 13.48 9.45
N TYR A 98 -0.93 14.12 9.52
CA TYR A 98 0.25 13.59 10.20
C TYR A 98 0.69 14.62 11.24
N ASP A 99 1.03 14.14 12.43
CA ASP A 99 1.76 14.95 13.40
C ASP A 99 3.22 15.18 12.95
N SER A 100 3.99 15.92 13.75
CA SER A 100 5.40 16.21 13.45
C SER A 100 6.31 14.97 13.43
N PHE A 101 5.81 13.82 13.91
CA PHE A 101 6.54 12.55 13.93
C PHE A 101 6.03 11.57 12.86
N GLY A 102 5.08 11.98 12.02
CA GLY A 102 4.53 11.16 10.94
C GLY A 102 3.44 10.18 11.39
N ASN A 103 2.92 10.32 12.61
CA ASN A 103 1.83 9.47 13.08
C ASN A 103 0.49 9.91 12.47
N SER A 104 -0.35 8.93 12.12
CA SER A 104 -1.72 9.14 11.66
C SER A 104 -2.62 7.98 12.08
N THR A 105 -3.93 8.11 11.87
CA THR A 105 -4.89 7.00 12.02
C THR A 105 -4.77 5.95 10.91
N GLY A 106 -3.89 6.15 9.93
CA GLY A 106 -3.81 5.32 8.73
C GLY A 106 -4.86 5.68 7.69
N SER A 107 -4.83 4.97 6.57
CA SER A 107 -5.82 5.07 5.48
C SER A 107 -6.59 3.77 5.42
N LEU A 108 -7.89 3.86 5.15
CA LEU A 108 -8.74 2.69 4.90
C LEU A 108 -8.74 2.30 3.42
N LEU A 109 -8.36 3.23 2.55
CA LEU A 109 -8.38 3.06 1.10
C LEU A 109 -7.00 2.72 0.53
N SER A 110 -5.94 2.94 1.28
CA SER A 110 -4.58 2.67 0.86
C SER A 110 -3.68 2.30 2.02
N ARG A 111 -2.61 1.57 1.70
CA ARG A 111 -1.52 1.32 2.63
C ARG A 111 -0.37 2.31 2.50
N TYR A 112 -0.41 3.27 1.58
CA TYR A 112 0.70 4.22 1.41
C TYR A 112 0.33 5.57 2.00
N GLY A 113 1.11 6.00 2.98
CA GLY A 113 0.83 7.20 3.76
C GLY A 113 2.07 8.09 3.91
N TYR A 114 2.56 8.20 5.14
CA TYR A 114 3.70 9.05 5.48
C TYR A 114 4.93 8.70 4.63
N THR A 115 5.56 9.71 4.02
CA THR A 115 6.69 9.58 3.08
C THR A 115 6.46 8.61 1.91
N GLY A 116 5.20 8.32 1.55
CA GLY A 116 4.86 7.39 0.46
C GLY A 116 5.12 5.92 0.81
N ARG A 117 5.48 5.63 2.06
CA ARG A 117 5.82 4.29 2.54
C ARG A 117 4.61 3.55 3.09
N GLU A 118 4.74 2.23 3.11
CA GLU A 118 3.90 1.37 3.94
C GLU A 118 4.01 1.82 5.41
N PRO A 119 2.90 1.91 6.17
CA PRO A 119 2.95 2.28 7.57
C PRO A 119 3.87 1.31 8.31
N VAL A 120 4.84 1.90 9.00
CA VAL A 120 5.84 1.20 9.79
C VAL A 120 5.13 0.67 11.04
N SER A 121 4.65 -0.57 11.00
CA SER A 121 3.98 -1.19 12.15
C SER A 121 4.99 -1.43 13.27
N THR A 122 5.13 -0.48 14.21
CA THR A 122 6.12 -0.42 15.31
C THR A 122 6.58 -1.76 15.90
N CYS A 123 7.86 -1.79 16.29
CA CYS A 123 8.72 -2.95 16.56
C CYS A 123 8.08 -4.07 17.40
N GLY A 124 7.52 -5.06 16.69
CA GLY A 124 7.06 -6.36 17.18
C GLY A 124 6.71 -7.30 16.01
N GLY A 125 7.24 -6.96 14.82
CA GLY A 125 6.87 -7.49 13.51
C GLY A 125 7.19 -6.52 12.36
N LEU A 126 8.31 -5.79 12.46
CA LEU A 126 8.63 -4.65 11.58
C LEU A 126 9.39 -4.99 10.31
N PHE A 127 9.03 -4.29 9.24
CA PHE A 127 9.82 -4.13 8.02
C PHE A 127 10.30 -2.67 7.96
N CYS A 128 11.60 -2.43 8.14
CA CYS A 128 12.28 -1.14 7.95
C CYS A 128 13.41 -1.34 6.93
N ARG A 129 13.46 -0.56 5.83
CA ARG A 129 14.54 -0.67 4.82
C ARG A 129 15.88 -0.07 5.23
N ALA A 130 15.92 0.76 6.27
CA ALA A 130 17.15 1.12 6.95
C ALA A 130 16.80 1.76 8.30
N ARG A 131 17.52 1.31 9.35
CA ARG A 131 17.64 1.88 10.71
C ARG A 131 16.52 1.53 11.70
N CYS A 132 16.82 0.56 12.56
CA CYS A 132 16.53 0.65 13.99
C CYS A 132 17.90 0.80 14.69
N HIS A 133 18.03 1.77 15.60
CA HIS A 133 19.08 1.77 16.62
C HIS A 133 18.48 1.22 17.91
#